data_AF-A0AAE3N002-F1
#
_entry.id   AF-A0AAE3N002-F1
#
_cell.length_a   1.000
_cell.length_b   1.000
_cell.length_c   1.000
_cell.angle_alpha   90.00
_cell.angle_beta   90.00
_cell.angle_gamma   90.00
#
_symmetry.space_group_name_H-M   'P 1'
#
loop_
_entity.id
_entity.type
_entity.pdbx_description
1 polymer ?
#
loop_
_entity_poly.entity_id
_entity_poly.type
_entity_poly.pdbx_seq_one_letter_code
_entity_poly.pdbx_strand_id
1 'polypeptide(L)'
;MILNSRLATPLVLILALAAGAGDAAAETVVSKSIRYYTIGGRTSAEIDRELARHGPMTRSTGSRHPGTTEIRFGGEISYAEEGGRCRVRDVKVTLNTKITLPRWRNRNRANGEMALLWDTLAADIKRHEERHAEIARNYARTLENRLSRLTSTRTCAELQKKASEVTERTSAEHDADQARFDRVEALNFEKRLTRLLRHRAAQQER
;
A
#
# COMPACT_ATOMS: atom_id res chain seq x y z
N MET A 1 23.03 -23.49 -81.82
CA MET A 1 23.82 -23.77 -80.60
C MET A 1 22.93 -23.54 -79.40
N ILE A 2 22.91 -24.53 -78.50
CA ILE A 2 22.13 -24.62 -77.27
C ILE A 2 22.75 -23.69 -76.21
N LEU A 3 21.94 -23.02 -75.37
CA LEU A 3 22.05 -23.13 -73.90
C LEU A 3 20.88 -22.45 -73.16
N ASN A 4 20.23 -23.26 -72.33
CA ASN A 4 19.32 -22.89 -71.22
C ASN A 4 19.98 -21.93 -70.21
N SER A 5 19.17 -21.15 -69.48
CA SER A 5 19.38 -20.92 -68.04
C SER A 5 18.12 -20.40 -67.31
N ARG A 6 17.48 -21.36 -66.65
CA ARG A 6 16.69 -21.42 -65.40
C ARG A 6 16.12 -20.15 -64.74
N LEU A 7 14.81 -20.25 -64.49
CA LEU A 7 13.98 -19.49 -63.55
C LEU A 7 14.49 -19.58 -62.10
N ALA A 8 14.41 -18.46 -61.37
CA ALA A 8 14.50 -18.43 -59.91
C ALA A 8 13.33 -17.61 -59.36
N THR A 9 12.33 -18.29 -58.81
CA THR A 9 11.19 -17.71 -58.09
C THR A 9 11.60 -17.47 -56.63
N PRO A 10 11.44 -16.26 -56.07
CA PRO A 10 11.71 -16.06 -54.65
C PRO A 10 10.50 -16.53 -53.83
N LEU A 11 10.77 -17.43 -52.88
CA LEU A 11 9.84 -17.89 -51.85
C LEU A 11 9.67 -16.77 -50.81
N VAL A 12 8.52 -16.09 -50.81
CA VAL A 12 8.18 -15.08 -49.79
C VAL A 12 7.68 -15.82 -48.55
N LEU A 13 8.49 -15.84 -47.50
CA LEU A 13 8.14 -16.38 -46.19
C LEU A 13 7.31 -15.32 -45.43
N ILE A 14 6.00 -15.51 -45.32
CA ILE A 14 5.12 -14.64 -44.52
C ILE A 14 5.30 -15.02 -43.04
N LEU A 15 6.03 -14.19 -42.31
CA LEU A 15 6.20 -14.32 -40.86
C LEU A 15 4.92 -13.85 -40.16
N ALA A 16 4.14 -14.79 -39.62
CA ALA A 16 2.94 -14.49 -38.84
C ALA A 16 3.33 -13.78 -37.53
N LEU A 17 3.03 -12.48 -37.42
CA LEU A 17 3.09 -11.76 -36.15
C LEU A 17 1.97 -12.29 -35.24
N ALA A 18 2.33 -13.10 -34.25
CA ALA A 18 1.46 -13.40 -33.12
C ALA A 18 1.26 -12.11 -32.31
N ALA A 19 0.11 -11.45 -32.48
CA ALA A 19 -0.33 -10.39 -31.59
C ALA A 19 -0.57 -11.02 -30.21
N GLY A 20 0.37 -10.81 -29.29
CA GLY A 20 0.16 -11.11 -27.89
C GLY A 20 -1.03 -10.28 -27.40
N ALA A 21 -2.11 -10.95 -27.01
CA ALA A 21 -3.13 -10.35 -26.18
C ALA A 21 -2.45 -9.96 -24.87
N GLY A 22 -2.10 -8.69 -24.72
CA GLY A 22 -1.75 -8.15 -23.42
C GLY A 22 -2.97 -8.34 -22.54
N ASP A 23 -2.85 -9.14 -21.48
CA ASP A 23 -3.78 -9.07 -20.36
C ASP A 23 -3.84 -7.59 -19.97
N ALA A 24 -4.97 -6.95 -20.22
CA ALA A 24 -5.29 -5.67 -19.63
C ALA A 24 -5.37 -5.92 -18.12
N ALA A 25 -4.22 -5.86 -17.46
CA ALA A 25 -4.14 -5.94 -16.03
C ALA A 25 -5.00 -4.79 -15.50
N ALA A 26 -6.11 -5.14 -14.86
CA ALA A 26 -6.87 -4.21 -14.05
C ALA A 26 -5.86 -3.48 -13.17
N GLU A 27 -5.68 -2.18 -13.42
CA GLU A 27 -4.62 -1.40 -12.78
C GLU A 27 -5.19 -0.78 -11.51
N THR A 28 -4.86 -1.38 -10.36
CA THR A 28 -5.16 -0.75 -9.05
C THR A 28 -4.56 0.66 -9.03
N VAL A 29 -5.40 1.69 -8.93
CA VAL A 29 -4.93 3.08 -8.85
C VAL A 29 -4.57 3.42 -7.40
N VAL A 30 -3.28 3.58 -7.11
CA VAL A 30 -2.78 3.82 -5.75
C VAL A 30 -2.19 5.22 -5.63
N SER A 31 -2.71 6.02 -4.70
CA SER A 31 -2.12 7.29 -4.30
C SER A 31 -1.63 7.25 -2.86
N LYS A 32 -0.49 7.90 -2.61
CA LYS A 32 0.11 8.08 -1.28
C LYS A 32 0.51 9.52 -1.07
N SER A 33 0.10 10.10 0.05
CA SER A 33 0.53 11.42 0.48
C SER A 33 1.10 11.38 1.90
N ILE A 34 2.04 12.27 2.18
CA ILE A 34 2.62 12.44 3.51
C ILE A 34 2.40 13.88 3.94
N ARG A 35 1.95 14.08 5.18
CA ARG A 35 1.88 15.39 5.83
C ARG A 35 2.61 15.33 7.16
N TYR A 36 3.00 16.50 7.65
CA TYR A 36 3.72 16.62 8.90
C TYR A 36 2.99 17.55 9.86
N TYR A 37 2.99 17.18 11.13
CA TYR A 37 2.66 18.10 12.23
C TYR A 37 3.94 18.45 12.99
N THR A 38 4.05 19.68 13.45
CA THR A 38 5.28 20.16 14.09
C THR A 38 5.17 19.99 15.61
N ILE A 39 6.25 19.51 16.22
CA ILE A 39 6.41 19.42 17.67
C ILE A 39 7.58 20.26 18.17
N GLY A 40 7.45 20.77 19.40
CA GLY A 40 8.48 21.48 20.14
C GLY A 40 9.32 20.56 21.05
N GLY A 41 9.69 21.07 22.22
CA GLY A 41 10.51 20.37 23.19
C GLY A 41 12.01 20.35 22.89
N ARG A 42 12.83 20.22 23.93
CA ARG A 42 14.29 20.14 23.91
C ARG A 42 14.81 18.91 24.65
N THR A 43 13.98 18.29 25.50
CA THR A 43 14.29 17.05 26.22
C THR A 43 13.40 15.91 25.73
N SER A 44 13.79 14.66 26.01
CA SER A 44 12.99 13.48 25.70
C SER A 44 11.57 13.57 26.30
N ALA A 45 11.45 13.98 27.56
CA ALA A 45 10.17 14.14 28.24
C ALA A 45 9.29 15.26 27.62
N GLU A 46 9.89 16.34 27.12
CA GLU A 46 9.15 17.37 26.40
C GLU A 46 8.68 16.89 25.02
N ILE A 47 9.53 16.15 24.30
CA ILE A 47 9.17 15.56 22.99
C ILE A 47 8.00 14.59 23.17
N ASP A 48 8.05 13.72 24.17
CA ASP A 48 6.99 12.74 24.46
C ASP A 48 5.64 13.45 24.76
N ARG A 49 5.66 14.48 25.61
CA ARG A 49 4.47 15.31 25.88
C ARG A 49 3.93 16.00 24.61
N GLU A 50 4.81 16.53 23.77
CA GLU A 50 4.40 17.18 22.53
C GLU A 50 3.79 16.19 21.53
N LEU A 51 4.33 14.97 21.43
CA LEU A 51 3.74 13.88 20.65
C LEU A 51 2.36 13.50 21.18
N ALA A 52 2.22 13.33 22.50
CA ALA A 52 0.96 13.01 23.14
C ALA A 52 -0.09 14.13 23.00
N ARG A 53 0.32 15.39 22.90
CA ARG A 53 -0.58 16.55 22.77
C ARG A 53 -0.97 16.86 21.32
N HIS A 54 -0.02 16.79 20.40
CA HIS A 54 -0.19 17.22 19.01
C HIS A 54 -0.40 16.07 18.03
N GLY A 55 -0.13 14.84 18.44
CA GLY A 55 -0.32 13.65 17.61
C GLY A 55 -1.76 13.50 17.11
N PRO A 56 -1.98 12.93 15.92
CA PRO A 56 -3.31 12.63 15.41
C PRO A 56 -4.11 11.78 16.40
N MET A 57 -5.39 12.09 16.55
CA MET A 57 -6.31 11.33 17.38
C MET A 57 -6.86 10.15 16.57
N THR A 58 -6.72 8.93 17.07
CA THR A 58 -7.41 7.79 16.46
C THR A 58 -8.79 7.62 17.10
N ARG A 59 -9.80 7.34 16.28
CA ARG A 59 -11.17 7.11 16.75
C ARG A 59 -11.32 5.81 17.54
N SER A 60 -10.45 4.82 17.29
CA SER A 60 -10.55 3.49 17.89
C SER A 60 -10.07 3.41 19.34
N THR A 61 -9.07 4.21 19.72
CA THR A 61 -8.48 4.19 21.07
C THR A 61 -8.75 5.45 21.88
N GLY A 62 -9.22 6.53 21.24
CA GLY A 62 -9.38 7.84 21.89
C GLY A 62 -8.05 8.51 22.27
N SER A 63 -6.91 7.86 22.01
CA SER A 63 -5.57 8.38 22.30
C SER A 63 -4.95 9.03 21.07
N ARG A 64 -4.01 9.94 21.32
CA ARG A 64 -3.16 10.50 20.28
C ARG A 64 -1.97 9.58 20.05
N HIS A 65 -1.65 9.36 18.79
CA HIS A 65 -0.53 8.52 18.36
C HIS A 65 0.58 9.39 17.77
N PRO A 66 1.86 8.98 17.88
CA PRO A 66 2.98 9.71 17.25
C PRO A 66 2.91 9.75 15.72
N GLY A 67 2.11 8.91 15.08
CA GLY A 67 1.85 8.87 13.65
C GLY A 67 0.44 8.38 13.36
N THR A 68 -0.01 8.54 12.11
CA THR A 68 -1.20 7.82 11.65
C THR A 68 -1.17 7.62 10.14
N THR A 69 -1.86 6.57 9.68
CA THR A 69 -2.09 6.28 8.27
C THR A 69 -3.59 6.19 8.02
N GLU A 70 -4.15 7.20 7.35
CA GLU A 70 -5.52 7.15 6.85
C GLU A 70 -5.56 6.32 5.56
N ILE A 71 -6.44 5.32 5.51
CA ILE A 71 -6.63 4.42 4.36
C ILE A 71 -8.05 4.60 3.82
N ARG A 72 -8.19 4.81 2.51
CA ARG A 72 -9.49 4.91 1.84
C ARG A 72 -9.47 4.06 0.59
N PHE A 73 -10.25 2.98 0.61
CA PHE A 73 -10.57 2.19 -0.57
C PHE A 73 -11.74 2.83 -1.33
N GLY A 74 -11.73 2.68 -2.64
CA GLY A 74 -12.84 3.00 -3.53
C GLY A 74 -12.69 2.20 -4.81
N GLY A 75 -13.53 2.48 -5.81
CA GLY A 75 -13.45 1.77 -7.08
C GLY A 75 -14.82 1.58 -7.71
N GLU A 76 -14.80 0.91 -8.86
CA GLU A 76 -15.96 0.66 -9.70
C GLU A 76 -15.90 -0.75 -10.25
N ILE A 77 -17.06 -1.40 -10.39
CA ILE A 77 -17.21 -2.71 -11.03
C ILE A 77 -18.28 -2.55 -12.10
N SER A 78 -17.95 -2.96 -13.33
CA SER A 78 -18.94 -3.02 -14.41
C SER A 78 -19.34 -4.46 -14.71
N TYR A 79 -20.60 -4.63 -15.07
CA TYR A 79 -21.22 -5.93 -15.35
C TYR A 79 -21.74 -5.96 -16.78
N ALA A 80 -21.75 -7.14 -17.39
CA ALA A 80 -22.32 -7.37 -18.72
C ALA A 80 -23.24 -8.60 -18.70
N GLU A 81 -24.40 -8.48 -19.34
CA GLU A 81 -25.31 -9.59 -19.59
C GLU A 81 -25.08 -10.12 -21.01
N GLU A 82 -24.64 -11.38 -21.10
CA GLU A 82 -24.31 -12.05 -22.36
C GLU A 82 -24.75 -13.51 -22.28
N GLY A 83 -25.48 -13.99 -23.30
CA GLY A 83 -25.92 -15.38 -23.36
C GLY A 83 -26.84 -15.81 -22.20
N GLY A 84 -27.64 -14.88 -21.66
CA GLY A 84 -28.55 -15.15 -20.53
C GLY A 84 -27.85 -15.30 -19.18
N ARG A 85 -26.60 -14.84 -19.06
CA ARG A 85 -25.83 -14.81 -17.81
C ARG A 85 -25.21 -13.44 -17.60
N CYS A 86 -25.00 -13.07 -16.35
CA CYS A 86 -24.26 -11.86 -16.00
C CYS A 86 -22.82 -12.20 -15.61
N ARG A 87 -21.84 -11.44 -16.12
CA ARG A 87 -20.42 -11.56 -15.80
C ARG A 87 -19.80 -10.21 -15.45
N VAL A 88 -18.67 -10.24 -14.75
CA VAL A 88 -17.85 -9.04 -14.54
C VAL A 88 -17.19 -8.67 -15.86
N ARG A 89 -17.31 -7.40 -16.25
CA ARG A 89 -16.71 -6.86 -17.48
C ARG A 89 -15.40 -6.16 -17.19
N ASP A 90 -15.39 -5.30 -16.19
CA ASP A 90 -14.22 -4.52 -15.77
C ASP A 90 -14.26 -4.28 -14.26
N VAL A 91 -13.08 -4.24 -13.65
CA VAL A 91 -12.90 -3.93 -12.23
C VAL A 91 -11.81 -2.89 -12.11
N LYS A 92 -12.10 -1.83 -11.38
CA LYS A 92 -11.11 -0.82 -11.00
C LYS A 92 -11.14 -0.63 -9.50
N VAL A 93 -10.06 -0.97 -8.82
CA VAL A 93 -9.90 -0.65 -7.40
C VAL A 93 -8.99 0.57 -7.23
N THR A 94 -9.38 1.50 -6.36
CA THR A 94 -8.59 2.68 -6.00
C THR A 94 -8.22 2.65 -4.52
N LEU A 95 -7.01 3.09 -4.21
CA LEU A 95 -6.51 3.21 -2.85
C LEU A 95 -5.88 4.59 -2.65
N ASN A 96 -6.38 5.34 -1.68
CA ASN A 96 -5.78 6.60 -1.25
C ASN A 96 -5.26 6.44 0.18
N THR A 97 -3.96 6.68 0.36
CA THR A 97 -3.31 6.65 1.67
C THR A 97 -2.76 8.02 2.05
N LYS A 98 -2.99 8.44 3.28
CA LYS A 98 -2.46 9.69 3.83
C LYS A 98 -1.77 9.41 5.16
N ILE A 99 -0.44 9.54 5.15
CA ILE A 99 0.40 9.36 6.32
C ILE A 99 0.63 10.72 6.98
N THR A 100 0.48 10.79 8.29
CA THR A 100 0.79 11.98 9.10
C THR A 100 1.92 11.67 10.07
N LEU A 101 3.04 12.39 9.96
CA LEU A 101 4.26 12.17 10.75
C LEU A 101 4.62 13.39 11.60
N PRO A 102 5.33 13.20 12.72
CA PRO A 102 5.81 14.31 13.51
C PRO A 102 7.07 14.90 12.88
N ARG A 103 7.26 16.21 13.03
CA ARG A 103 8.48 16.92 12.68
C ARG A 103 8.95 17.74 13.86
N TRP A 104 10.15 17.45 14.34
CA TRP A 104 10.74 18.18 15.46
C TRP A 104 11.48 19.44 14.98
N ARG A 105 11.01 20.61 15.42
CA ARG A 105 11.59 21.90 14.98
C ARG A 105 12.98 22.19 15.55
N ASN A 106 13.32 21.62 16.72
CA ASN A 106 14.58 21.91 17.40
C ASN A 106 15.72 20.95 17.01
N ARG A 107 15.49 20.04 16.06
CA ARG A 107 16.45 19.01 15.64
C ARG A 107 17.82 19.59 15.23
N ASN A 108 17.88 20.75 14.58
CA ASN A 108 19.16 21.37 14.19
C ASN A 108 19.95 22.01 15.34
N ARG A 109 19.33 22.15 16.52
CA ARG A 109 19.94 22.72 17.73
C ARG A 109 20.13 21.69 18.84
N ALA A 110 19.80 20.42 18.54
CA ALA A 110 19.92 19.32 19.48
C ALA A 110 21.40 18.93 19.65
N ASN A 111 21.76 18.47 20.84
CA ASN A 111 23.03 17.76 21.02
C ASN A 111 23.00 16.42 20.27
N GLY A 112 24.16 15.78 20.11
CA GLY A 112 24.29 14.55 19.33
C GLY A 112 23.38 13.42 19.80
N GLU A 113 23.29 13.22 21.12
CA GLU A 113 22.44 12.19 21.73
C GLU A 113 20.95 12.41 21.42
N MET A 114 20.44 13.64 21.59
CA MET A 114 19.05 13.94 21.32
C MET A 114 18.72 13.87 19.83
N ALA A 115 19.64 14.30 18.97
CA ALA A 115 19.49 14.18 17.52
C ALA A 115 19.40 12.71 17.10
N LEU A 116 20.29 11.86 17.63
CA LEU A 116 20.29 10.42 17.39
C LEU A 116 18.99 9.76 17.86
N LEU A 117 18.54 10.08 19.07
CA LEU A 117 17.29 9.54 19.60
C LEU A 117 16.11 9.92 18.73
N TRP A 118 15.99 11.21 18.40
CA TRP A 118 14.90 11.72 17.56
C TRP A 118 14.88 11.06 16.18
N ASP A 119 16.01 11.00 15.48
CA ASP A 119 16.05 10.43 14.12
C ASP A 119 15.72 8.94 14.13
N THR A 120 16.03 8.25 15.23
CA THR A 120 15.71 6.84 15.39
C THR A 120 14.23 6.65 15.62
N LEU A 121 13.64 7.42 16.53
CA LEU A 121 12.21 7.39 16.78
C LEU A 121 11.40 7.81 15.55
N ALA A 122 11.75 8.92 14.90
CA ALA A 122 11.04 9.42 13.73
C ALA A 122 11.10 8.44 12.54
N ALA A 123 12.24 7.78 12.34
CA ALA A 123 12.36 6.72 11.34
C ALA A 123 11.53 5.47 11.72
N ASP A 124 11.45 5.11 13.01
CA ASP A 124 10.64 3.99 13.49
C ASP A 124 9.15 4.23 13.27
N ILE A 125 8.67 5.43 13.63
CA ILE A 125 7.28 5.87 13.38
C ILE A 125 6.99 5.82 11.88
N LYS A 126 7.84 6.42 11.04
CA LYS A 126 7.64 6.41 9.58
C LYS A 126 7.55 4.99 9.02
N ARG A 127 8.40 4.07 9.46
CA ARG A 127 8.37 2.67 9.01
C ARG A 127 7.05 2.00 9.40
N HIS A 128 6.58 2.22 10.64
CA HIS A 128 5.32 1.68 11.13
C HIS A 128 4.15 2.16 10.25
N GLU A 129 4.06 3.46 10.00
CA GLU A 129 3.00 4.04 9.15
C GLU A 129 3.09 3.58 7.68
N GLU A 130 4.30 3.48 7.12
CA GLU A 130 4.47 2.98 5.75
C GLU A 130 4.03 1.52 5.61
N ARG A 131 4.17 0.71 6.66
CA ARG A 131 3.74 -0.68 6.64
C ARG A 131 2.21 -0.80 6.58
N HIS A 132 1.46 0.07 7.27
CA HIS A 132 0.01 0.12 7.13
C HIS A 132 -0.43 0.42 5.69
N ALA A 133 0.21 1.39 5.05
CA ALA A 133 -0.07 1.72 3.65
C ALA A 133 0.28 0.57 2.69
N GLU A 134 1.35 -0.18 2.99
CA GLU A 134 1.74 -1.35 2.22
C GLU A 134 0.72 -2.50 2.34
N ILE A 135 0.26 -2.80 3.56
CA ILE A 135 -0.80 -3.79 3.81
C ILE A 135 -2.05 -3.40 3.00
N ALA A 136 -2.48 -2.15 3.08
CA ALA A 136 -3.64 -1.67 2.33
C ALA A 136 -3.48 -1.84 0.81
N ARG A 137 -2.29 -1.54 0.28
CA ARG A 137 -1.97 -1.73 -1.15
C ARG A 137 -2.06 -3.19 -1.57
N ASN A 138 -1.57 -4.11 -0.75
CA ASN A 138 -1.66 -5.54 -1.04
C ASN A 138 -3.12 -5.99 -1.07
N TYR A 139 -3.94 -5.54 -0.12
CA TYR A 139 -5.37 -5.86 -0.10
C TYR A 139 -6.16 -5.20 -1.23
N ALA A 140 -5.78 -4.01 -1.71
CA ALA A 140 -6.38 -3.40 -2.89
C ALA A 140 -6.22 -4.31 -4.12
N ARG A 141 -5.01 -4.84 -4.32
CA ARG A 141 -4.70 -5.81 -5.39
C ARG A 141 -5.43 -7.13 -5.19
N THR A 142 -5.50 -7.63 -3.95
CA THR A 142 -6.23 -8.85 -3.63
C THR A 142 -7.73 -8.69 -3.93
N LEU A 143 -8.32 -7.55 -3.58
CA LEU A 143 -9.71 -7.24 -3.86
C LEU A 143 -9.98 -7.21 -5.36
N GLU A 144 -9.17 -6.47 -6.12
CA GLU A 144 -9.29 -6.38 -7.58
C GLU A 144 -9.23 -7.77 -8.24
N ASN A 145 -8.25 -8.59 -7.85
CA ASN A 145 -8.11 -9.96 -8.35
C ASN A 145 -9.28 -10.87 -7.97
N ARG A 146 -9.86 -10.73 -6.78
CA ARG A 146 -11.00 -11.55 -6.36
C ARG A 146 -12.26 -11.16 -7.12
N LEU A 147 -12.48 -9.86 -7.32
CA LEU A 147 -13.63 -9.33 -8.05
C LEU A 147 -13.56 -9.69 -9.54
N SER A 148 -12.39 -9.58 -10.18
CA SER A 148 -12.21 -9.91 -11.60
C SER A 148 -12.42 -11.39 -11.91
N ARG A 149 -12.29 -12.26 -10.90
CA ARG A 149 -12.45 -13.72 -11.01
C ARG A 149 -13.82 -14.24 -10.56
N LEU A 150 -14.79 -13.36 -10.31
CA LEU A 150 -16.14 -13.79 -9.95
C LEU A 150 -16.79 -14.56 -11.10
N THR A 151 -17.27 -15.76 -10.79
CA THR A 151 -17.99 -16.60 -11.76
C THR A 151 -19.32 -15.96 -12.16
N SER A 152 -19.67 -16.09 -13.44
CA SER A 152 -20.94 -15.58 -13.97
C SER A 152 -22.17 -16.20 -13.29
N THR A 153 -23.18 -15.38 -13.07
CA THR A 153 -24.46 -15.74 -12.43
C THR A 153 -25.62 -15.65 -13.41
N ARG A 154 -26.82 -16.01 -12.95
CA ARG A 154 -28.03 -15.90 -13.78
C ARG A 154 -28.46 -14.44 -14.00
N THR A 155 -28.28 -13.60 -12.98
CA THR A 155 -28.67 -12.17 -13.03
C THR A 155 -27.56 -11.29 -12.48
N CYS A 156 -27.47 -10.04 -12.93
CA CYS A 156 -26.49 -9.10 -12.40
C CYS A 156 -26.73 -8.75 -10.93
N ALA A 157 -27.98 -8.79 -10.46
CA ALA A 157 -28.27 -8.62 -9.03
C ALA A 157 -27.60 -9.69 -8.15
N GLU A 158 -27.59 -10.95 -8.61
CA GLU A 158 -26.89 -12.03 -7.91
C GLU A 158 -25.37 -11.81 -7.91
N LEU A 159 -24.81 -11.36 -9.05
CA LEU A 159 -23.37 -11.09 -9.16
C LEU A 159 -22.93 -9.91 -8.30
N GLN A 160 -23.73 -8.85 -8.24
CA GLN A 160 -23.51 -7.69 -7.39
C GLN A 160 -23.48 -8.10 -5.91
N LYS A 161 -24.44 -8.94 -5.48
CA LYS A 161 -24.44 -9.47 -4.11
C LYS A 161 -23.14 -10.22 -3.79
N LYS A 162 -22.68 -11.10 -4.69
CA LYS A 162 -21.41 -11.82 -4.52
C LYS A 162 -20.20 -10.88 -4.47
N ALA A 163 -20.20 -9.83 -5.30
CA ALA A 163 -19.16 -8.82 -5.27
C ALA A 163 -19.11 -8.06 -3.93
N SER A 164 -20.27 -7.72 -3.37
CA SER A 164 -20.38 -7.14 -2.02
C SER A 164 -19.83 -8.08 -0.95
N GLU A 165 -20.24 -9.35 -0.95
CA GLU A 165 -19.75 -10.36 0.00
C GLU A 165 -18.21 -10.52 -0.07
N VAL A 166 -17.65 -10.55 -1.28
CA VAL A 166 -16.18 -10.59 -1.48
C VAL A 166 -15.50 -9.32 -0.97
N THR A 167 -16.11 -8.16 -1.18
CA THR A 167 -15.57 -6.87 -0.73
C THR A 167 -15.56 -6.78 0.79
N GLU A 168 -16.66 -7.13 1.45
CA GLU A 168 -16.79 -7.16 2.90
C GLU A 168 -15.78 -8.12 3.53
N ARG A 169 -15.69 -9.34 3.00
CA ARG A 169 -14.73 -10.34 3.50
C ARG A 169 -13.28 -9.87 3.34
N THR A 170 -12.93 -9.32 2.18
CA THR A 170 -11.57 -8.83 1.92
C THR A 170 -11.23 -7.63 2.81
N SER A 171 -12.21 -6.78 3.11
CA SER A 171 -12.05 -5.66 4.04
C SER A 171 -11.85 -6.13 5.48
N ALA A 172 -12.61 -7.15 5.93
CA ALA A 172 -12.42 -7.74 7.25
C ALA A 172 -11.05 -8.42 7.40
N GLU A 173 -10.58 -9.11 6.36
CA GLU A 173 -9.23 -9.69 6.33
C GLU A 173 -8.14 -8.60 6.40
N HIS A 174 -8.32 -7.49 5.66
CA HIS A 174 -7.44 -6.32 5.74
C HIS A 174 -7.38 -5.76 7.17
N ASP A 175 -8.53 -5.52 7.79
CA ASP A 175 -8.59 -4.92 9.13
C ASP A 175 -7.96 -5.84 10.19
N ALA A 176 -8.16 -7.15 10.06
CA ALA A 176 -7.48 -8.14 10.89
C ALA A 176 -5.96 -8.13 10.70
N ASP A 177 -5.46 -7.87 9.49
CA ASP A 177 -4.04 -7.77 9.18
C ASP A 177 -3.40 -6.51 9.77
N GLN A 178 -4.07 -5.36 9.63
CA GLN A 178 -3.67 -4.10 10.27
C GLN A 178 -3.58 -4.28 11.79
N ALA A 179 -4.64 -4.82 12.42
CA ALA A 179 -4.67 -5.03 13.86
C ALA A 179 -3.62 -6.06 14.32
N ARG A 180 -3.32 -7.09 13.52
CA ARG A 180 -2.27 -8.06 13.85
C ARG A 180 -0.90 -7.42 13.83
N PHE A 181 -0.62 -6.59 12.82
CA PHE A 181 0.63 -5.83 12.74
C PHE A 181 0.83 -4.94 13.97
N ASP A 182 -0.20 -4.19 14.37
CA ASP A 182 -0.13 -3.32 15.56
C ASP A 182 0.18 -4.09 16.84
N ARG A 183 -0.53 -5.21 17.08
CA ARG A 183 -0.29 -6.05 18.26
C ARG A 183 1.15 -6.56 18.31
N VAL A 184 1.69 -7.01 17.18
CA VAL A 184 3.07 -7.50 17.10
C VAL A 184 4.08 -6.37 17.29
N GLU A 185 3.85 -5.21 16.67
CA GLU A 185 4.74 -4.05 16.81
C GLU A 185 4.79 -3.53 18.24
N ALA A 186 3.65 -3.47 18.94
CA ALA A 186 3.56 -3.03 20.33
C ALA A 186 4.42 -3.89 21.27
N LEU A 187 4.38 -5.22 21.12
CA LEU A 187 5.17 -6.16 21.93
C LEU A 187 6.68 -6.05 21.71
N ASN A 188 7.09 -5.55 20.53
CA ASN A 188 8.50 -5.54 20.10
C ASN A 188 9.13 -4.14 20.08
N PHE A 189 8.34 -3.09 20.32
CA PHE A 189 8.77 -1.70 20.16
C PHE A 189 10.04 -1.36 20.94
N GLU A 190 10.04 -1.59 22.26
CA GLU A 190 11.16 -1.23 23.13
C GLU A 190 12.47 -1.95 22.74
N LYS A 191 12.38 -3.26 22.49
CA LYS A 191 13.53 -4.09 22.08
C LYS A 191 14.09 -3.60 20.74
N ARG A 192 13.22 -3.27 19.79
CA ARG A 192 13.63 -2.77 18.46
C ARG A 192 14.26 -1.40 18.55
N LEU A 193 13.67 -0.46 19.29
CA LEU A 193 14.19 0.90 19.44
C LEU A 193 15.57 0.88 20.10
N THR A 194 15.73 0.13 21.19
CA THR A 194 17.02 -0.05 21.88
C THR A 194 18.09 -0.60 20.94
N ARG A 195 17.76 -1.62 20.14
CA ARG A 195 18.67 -2.19 19.15
C ARG A 195 19.08 -1.16 18.09
N LEU A 196 18.14 -0.38 17.57
CA LEU A 196 18.42 0.64 16.55
C LEU A 196 19.31 1.76 17.09
N LEU A 197 19.07 2.22 18.31
CA LEU A 197 19.91 3.24 18.98
C LEU A 197 21.34 2.75 19.15
N ARG A 198 21.53 1.52 19.68
CA ARG A 198 22.86 0.90 19.83
C ARG A 198 23.61 0.81 18.50
N HIS A 199 22.94 0.34 17.45
CA HIS A 199 23.55 0.22 16.13
C HIS A 199 23.99 1.56 15.56
N ARG A 200 23.15 2.59 15.65
CA ARG A 200 23.46 3.92 15.10
C ARG A 200 24.53 4.64 15.91
N ALA A 201 24.56 4.50 17.24
CA ALA A 201 25.64 5.01 18.07
C ALA A 201 26.99 4.43 17.64
N ALA A 202 27.06 3.10 17.47
CA ALA A 202 28.28 2.42 17.02
C ALA A 202 28.74 2.81 15.59
N GLN A 203 27.85 3.36 14.75
CA GLN A 203 28.20 3.90 13.44
C GLN A 203 28.71 5.33 13.48
N GLN A 204 28.38 6.12 14.51
CA GLN A 204 28.86 7.48 14.67
C GLN A 204 30.27 7.55 15.27
N GLU A 205 30.73 6.47 15.90
CA GLU A 205 32.08 6.32 16.47
C GLU A 205 33.12 5.82 15.45
N ARG A 206 32.70 5.54 14.20
CA ARG A 206 33.54 5.08 13.09
C ARG A 206 33.78 6.19 12.08
#